data_AF-A0AAW8F4W8-F1
#
_entry.id   AF-A0AAW8F4W8-F1
#
_cell.length_a   1.000
_cell.length_b   1.000
_cell.length_c   1.000
_cell.angle_alpha   90.00
_cell.angle_beta   90.00
_cell.angle_gamma   90.00
#
_symmetry.space_group_name_H-M   'P 1'
#
loop_
_entity.id
_entity.type
_entity.pdbx_description
1 polymer ?
#
loop_
_entity_poly.entity_id
_entity_poly.type
_entity_poly.pdbx_seq_one_letter_code
_entity_poly.pdbx_strand_id
1 'polypeptide(L)'
;MVVCTPALGLRSPSQDAALLRDVVRRADGPVVLVGHGYGGAVIAHAATGADHVVALCYVAAFGFDAGERLLDVINRFAPMPQANAAWTTDLPGDEAVLEGRELYLCVERFPQAYAGDLPLSVGAALAQAQCPLAMGAPADRSGPPA
;
A
#
# COMPACT_ATOMS: atom_id res chain seq x y z
N MET A 1 0.50 -2.47 25.37
CA MET A 1 0.33 -2.02 23.98
C MET A 1 0.86 -3.13 23.08
N VAL A 2 0.02 -3.73 22.26
CA VAL A 2 0.42 -4.78 21.30
C VAL A 2 0.55 -4.12 19.93
N VAL A 3 1.64 -4.38 19.21
CA VAL A 3 1.84 -3.92 17.84
C VAL A 3 1.77 -5.13 16.92
N CYS A 4 0.97 -5.03 15.86
CA CYS A 4 0.80 -6.09 14.87
C CYS A 4 1.03 -5.53 13.46
N THR A 5 1.77 -6.26 12.64
CA THR A 5 2.05 -5.93 11.24
C THR A 5 1.60 -7.11 10.37
N PRO A 6 0.32 -7.19 9.99
CA PRO A 6 -0.16 -8.28 9.17
C PRO A 6 0.45 -8.23 7.76
N ALA A 7 0.76 -9.41 7.21
CA ALA A 7 1.15 -9.51 5.82
C ALA A 7 -0.08 -9.24 4.92
N LEU A 8 0.00 -8.20 4.11
CA LEU A 8 -1.01 -7.88 3.10
C LEU A 8 -0.71 -8.63 1.81
N GLY A 9 -1.74 -8.85 1.00
CA GLY A 9 -1.59 -9.46 -0.31
C GLY A 9 -1.04 -8.48 -1.34
N LEU A 10 -1.24 -7.16 -1.15
CA LEU A 10 -0.91 -6.10 -2.11
C LEU A 10 -1.59 -6.31 -3.47
N ARG A 11 -2.85 -6.77 -3.43
CA ARG A 11 -3.65 -7.10 -4.62
C ARG A 11 -4.68 -6.04 -4.94
N SER A 12 -5.37 -5.52 -3.92
CA SER A 12 -6.21 -4.33 -4.01
C SER A 12 -6.51 -3.77 -2.61
N PRO A 13 -6.77 -2.46 -2.47
CA PRO A 13 -7.15 -1.85 -1.20
C PRO A 13 -8.30 -2.57 -0.51
N SER A 14 -9.33 -2.96 -1.26
CA SER A 14 -10.49 -3.67 -0.73
C SER A 14 -10.16 -5.08 -0.19
N GLN A 15 -9.32 -5.85 -0.90
CA GLN A 15 -8.88 -7.18 -0.48
C GLN A 15 -7.95 -7.10 0.74
N ASP A 16 -6.97 -6.19 0.70
CA ASP A 16 -6.05 -5.99 1.82
C ASP A 16 -6.77 -5.46 3.06
N ALA A 17 -7.82 -4.63 2.89
CA ALA A 17 -8.66 -4.18 3.98
C ALA A 17 -9.48 -5.31 4.60
N ALA A 18 -9.90 -6.31 3.81
CA ALA A 18 -10.58 -7.48 4.35
C ALA A 18 -9.65 -8.30 5.26
N LEU A 19 -8.39 -8.51 4.84
CA LEU A 19 -7.36 -9.15 5.67
C LEU A 19 -7.10 -8.36 6.96
N LEU A 20 -6.97 -7.03 6.85
CA LEU A 20 -6.75 -6.17 8.00
C LEU A 20 -7.96 -6.18 8.97
N ARG A 21 -9.19 -6.16 8.46
CA ARG A 21 -10.41 -6.26 9.28
C ARG A 21 -10.45 -7.55 10.11
N ASP A 22 -9.99 -8.66 9.56
CA ASP A 22 -9.92 -9.92 10.30
C ASP A 22 -8.93 -9.87 11.48
N VAL A 23 -7.86 -9.07 11.36
CA VAL A 23 -6.92 -8.82 12.47
C VAL A 23 -7.54 -7.87 13.49
N VAL A 24 -8.14 -6.77 13.02
CA VAL A 24 -8.81 -5.78 13.89
C VAL A 24 -9.91 -6.42 14.73
N ARG A 25 -10.72 -7.31 14.15
CA ARG A 25 -11.80 -8.03 14.85
C ARG A 25 -11.30 -8.93 15.99
N ARG A 26 -10.04 -9.37 15.92
CA ARG A 26 -9.42 -10.22 16.94
C ARG A 26 -8.67 -9.42 18.01
N ALA A 27 -8.52 -8.12 17.83
CA ALA A 27 -7.86 -7.27 18.80
C ALA A 27 -8.78 -6.99 19.99
N ASP A 28 -8.24 -7.14 21.20
CA ASP A 28 -8.94 -6.77 22.43
C ASP A 28 -8.79 -5.27 22.71
N GLY A 29 -9.89 -4.54 22.69
CA GLY A 29 -9.94 -3.12 23.05
C GLY A 29 -9.65 -2.13 21.90
N PRO A 30 -9.42 -0.84 22.21
CA PRO A 30 -9.24 0.21 21.21
C PRO A 30 -8.07 -0.02 20.25
N VAL A 31 -8.29 0.19 18.95
CA VAL A 31 -7.32 -0.02 17.87
C VAL A 31 -6.96 1.32 17.21
N VAL A 32 -5.67 1.51 16.94
CA VAL A 32 -5.18 2.57 16.05
C VAL A 32 -4.63 1.92 14.79
N LEU A 33 -5.14 2.32 13.63
CA LEU A 33 -4.62 1.83 12.35
C LEU A 33 -3.61 2.82 11.79
N VAL A 34 -2.43 2.31 11.41
CA VAL A 34 -1.34 3.12 10.86
C VAL A 34 -1.03 2.63 9.45
N GLY A 35 -1.06 3.53 8.46
CA GLY A 35 -0.86 3.22 7.06
C GLY A 35 0.23 4.09 6.45
N HIS A 36 1.16 3.49 5.71
CA HIS A 36 2.21 4.19 4.95
C HIS A 36 2.01 4.01 3.44
N GLY A 37 2.16 5.07 2.65
CA GLY A 37 1.97 5.03 1.20
C GLY A 37 0.61 4.44 0.82
N TYR A 38 0.63 3.33 0.08
CA TYR A 38 -0.56 2.52 -0.27
C TYR A 38 -1.41 2.12 0.96
N GLY A 39 -0.77 1.89 2.11
CA GLY A 39 -1.45 1.50 3.35
C GLY A 39 -2.49 2.51 3.83
N GLY A 40 -2.40 3.79 3.42
CA GLY A 40 -3.44 4.79 3.70
C GLY A 40 -4.80 4.38 3.14
N ALA A 41 -4.81 3.86 1.92
CA ALA A 41 -6.02 3.32 1.30
C ALA A 41 -6.59 2.14 2.12
N VAL A 42 -5.72 1.20 2.47
CA VAL A 42 -6.10 -0.03 3.17
C VAL A 42 -6.72 0.29 4.53
N ILE A 43 -6.13 1.18 5.33
CA ILE A 43 -6.66 1.52 6.65
C ILE A 43 -7.99 2.28 6.56
N ALA A 44 -8.17 3.12 5.54
CA ALA A 44 -9.42 3.84 5.33
C ALA A 44 -10.58 2.86 5.08
N HIS A 45 -10.38 1.86 4.21
CA HIS A 45 -11.36 0.82 3.95
C HIS A 45 -11.57 -0.15 5.13
N ALA A 46 -10.50 -0.44 5.88
CA ALA A 46 -10.57 -1.40 6.98
C ALA A 46 -11.32 -0.85 8.20
N ALA A 47 -11.27 0.47 8.41
CA ALA A 47 -11.93 1.13 9.52
C ALA A 47 -13.45 1.27 9.34
N THR A 48 -13.96 1.21 8.11
CA THR A 48 -15.40 1.31 7.85
C THR A 48 -16.18 0.24 8.62
N GLY A 49 -17.06 0.68 9.53
CA GLY A 49 -17.89 -0.21 10.36
C GLY A 49 -17.16 -0.91 11.51
N ALA A 50 -15.94 -0.47 11.86
CA ALA A 50 -15.19 -1.00 12.99
C ALA A 50 -15.25 -0.03 14.20
N ASP A 51 -16.21 -0.26 15.11
CA ASP A 51 -16.52 0.66 16.22
C ASP A 51 -15.38 0.88 17.24
N HIS A 52 -14.45 -0.07 17.33
CA HIS A 52 -13.31 0.00 18.25
C HIS A 52 -12.02 0.53 17.59
N VAL A 53 -12.06 0.93 16.32
CA VAL A 53 -10.97 1.70 15.70
C VAL A 53 -11.12 3.17 16.10
N VAL A 54 -10.21 3.64 16.96
CA VAL A 54 -10.33 4.98 17.59
C VAL A 54 -9.49 6.05 16.90
N ALA A 55 -8.57 5.67 16.00
CA ALA A 55 -7.80 6.61 15.21
C ALA A 55 -7.20 5.96 13.94
N LEU A 56 -7.01 6.80 12.92
CA LEU A 56 -6.25 6.50 11.71
C LEU A 56 -5.01 7.40 11.65
N CYS A 57 -3.84 6.79 11.42
CA CYS A 57 -2.58 7.50 11.26
C CYS A 57 -2.04 7.28 9.83
N TYR A 58 -1.98 8.37 9.06
CA TYR A 58 -1.48 8.38 7.69
C TYR A 58 -0.03 8.87 7.69
N VAL A 59 0.91 8.00 7.33
CA VAL A 59 2.35 8.31 7.28
C VAL A 59 2.76 8.37 5.81
N ALA A 60 2.98 9.56 5.25
CA ALA A 60 3.28 9.71 3.82
C ALA A 60 2.37 8.87 2.91
N ALA A 61 1.08 8.80 3.28
CA ALA A 61 0.13 7.84 2.75
C ALA A 61 -0.95 8.51 1.92
N PHE A 62 -1.54 7.74 1.01
CA PHE A 62 -2.64 8.22 0.18
C PHE A 62 -3.95 8.19 0.99
N GLY A 63 -4.57 9.36 1.16
CA GLY A 63 -5.97 9.49 1.55
C GLY A 63 -6.81 9.66 0.30
N PHE A 64 -7.91 8.91 0.19
CA PHE A 64 -8.82 8.99 -0.95
C PHE A 64 -10.14 9.59 -0.52
N ASP A 65 -10.66 10.53 -1.32
CA ASP A 65 -12.09 10.83 -1.25
C ASP A 65 -12.88 9.64 -1.80
N ALA A 66 -14.16 9.53 -1.45
CA ALA A 66 -15.01 8.43 -1.88
C ALA A 66 -15.04 8.30 -3.42
N GLY A 67 -14.79 7.09 -3.92
CA GLY A 67 -14.81 6.77 -5.35
C GLY A 67 -13.53 7.13 -6.11
N GLU A 68 -12.54 7.76 -5.48
CA GLU A 68 -11.24 8.02 -6.07
C GLU A 68 -10.38 6.75 -6.15
N ARG A 69 -9.48 6.73 -7.13
CA ARG A 69 -8.48 5.67 -7.29
C ARG A 69 -7.10 6.21 -6.95
N LEU A 70 -6.17 5.32 -6.59
CA LEU A 70 -4.78 5.71 -6.34
C LEU A 70 -4.16 6.42 -7.55
N LEU A 71 -4.45 5.94 -8.75
CA LEU A 71 -3.95 6.56 -9.98
C LEU A 71 -4.50 7.98 -10.19
N ASP A 72 -5.72 8.26 -9.72
CA ASP A 72 -6.31 9.61 -9.77
C ASP A 72 -5.57 10.56 -8.82
N VAL A 73 -5.16 10.09 -7.63
CA VAL A 73 -4.35 10.90 -6.71
C VAL A 73 -2.96 11.14 -7.29
N ILE A 74 -2.27 10.10 -7.75
CA ILE A 74 -0.89 10.22 -8.25
C ILE A 74 -0.83 11.21 -9.43
N ASN A 75 -1.80 11.14 -10.34
CA ASN A 75 -1.82 12.01 -11.53
C ASN A 75 -2.26 13.46 -11.25
N ARG A 76 -2.74 13.78 -10.04
CA ARG A 76 -3.07 15.17 -9.65
C ARG A 76 -1.84 16.00 -9.28
N PHE A 77 -0.74 15.36 -8.93
CA PHE A 77 0.47 16.03 -8.44
C PHE A 77 1.61 15.90 -9.44
N ALA A 78 2.67 16.69 -9.22
CA ALA A 78 3.90 16.55 -9.98
C ALA A 78 4.44 15.12 -9.82
N PRO A 79 5.09 14.55 -10.87
CA PRO A 79 5.70 13.23 -10.78
C PRO A 79 6.62 13.14 -9.57
N MET A 80 6.57 12.01 -8.86
CA MET A 80 7.46 11.80 -7.73
C MET A 80 8.93 11.88 -8.19
N PRO A 81 9.83 12.47 -7.37
CA PRO A 81 11.26 12.34 -7.60
C PRO A 81 11.61 10.86 -7.82
N GLN A 82 12.42 10.59 -8.84
CA GLN A 82 12.76 9.22 -9.22
C GLN A 82 11.57 8.35 -9.66
N ALA A 83 10.54 8.92 -10.30
CA ALA A 83 9.44 8.15 -10.88
C ALA A 83 9.90 7.01 -11.83
N ASN A 84 11.11 7.12 -12.41
CA ASN A 84 11.76 6.08 -13.22
C ASN A 84 12.41 4.95 -12.40
N ALA A 85 12.31 4.98 -11.08
CA ALA A 85 12.72 3.90 -10.19
C ALA A 85 11.64 2.84 -10.04
N ALA A 86 10.38 3.15 -10.37
CA ALA A 86 9.32 2.15 -10.47
C ALA A 86 9.41 1.44 -11.83
N TRP A 87 9.51 0.11 -11.78
CA TRP A 87 9.49 -0.73 -12.96
C TRP A 87 8.34 -1.73 -12.82
N THR A 88 7.77 -2.08 -13.96
CA THR A 88 6.79 -3.14 -14.04
C THR A 88 7.50 -4.36 -14.59
N THR A 89 7.38 -5.48 -13.90
CA THR A 89 7.75 -6.79 -14.47
C THR A 89 6.48 -7.56 -14.73
N ASP A 90 6.48 -8.32 -15.82
CA ASP A 90 5.41 -9.26 -16.11
C ASP A 90 5.45 -10.37 -15.05
N LEU A 91 4.29 -10.79 -14.52
CA LEU A 91 4.20 -12.07 -13.83
C LEU A 91 4.40 -13.19 -14.87
N PRO A 92 4.83 -14.40 -14.47
CA PRO A 92 4.62 -15.59 -15.30
C PRO A 92 3.11 -15.77 -15.53
N GLY A 93 2.63 -15.35 -16.71
CA GLY A 93 1.20 -15.28 -17.07
C GLY A 93 1.00 -14.46 -18.34
N ASP A 94 -0.14 -14.65 -19.01
CA ASP A 94 -0.41 -14.12 -20.35
C ASP A 94 -0.28 -12.59 -20.44
N GLU A 95 0.55 -12.10 -21.38
CA GLU A 95 1.03 -10.71 -21.49
C GLU A 95 -0.06 -9.67 -21.78
N ALA A 96 -1.30 -10.11 -22.03
CA ALA A 96 -2.38 -9.28 -22.56
C ALA A 96 -3.23 -8.55 -21.49
N VAL A 97 -3.01 -8.76 -20.19
CA VAL A 97 -3.87 -8.20 -19.13
C VAL A 97 -3.05 -7.43 -18.09
N LEU A 98 -3.39 -6.15 -17.85
CA LEU A 98 -2.86 -5.37 -16.72
C LEU A 98 -3.06 -6.07 -15.37
N GLU A 99 -4.03 -6.98 -15.28
CA GLU A 99 -4.34 -7.83 -14.11
C GLU A 99 -3.24 -8.88 -13.80
N GLY A 100 -2.27 -9.07 -14.70
CA GLY A 100 -1.14 -10.00 -14.54
C GLY A 100 0.23 -9.31 -14.36
N ARG A 101 0.29 -8.01 -14.08
CA ARG A 101 1.57 -7.30 -13.90
C ARG A 101 1.78 -6.87 -12.46
N GLU A 102 3.03 -6.90 -12.03
CA GLU A 102 3.43 -6.47 -10.70
C GLU A 102 4.33 -5.24 -10.78
N LEU A 103 4.09 -4.30 -9.88
CA LEU A 103 4.88 -3.10 -9.68
C LEU A 103 5.94 -3.39 -8.62
N TYR A 104 7.19 -3.15 -9.01
CA TYR A 104 8.35 -3.18 -8.12
C TYR A 104 9.16 -1.90 -8.28
N LEU A 105 9.98 -1.58 -7.30
CA LEU A 105 11.04 -0.61 -7.50
C LEU A 105 12.29 -1.35 -8.01
N CYS A 106 12.98 -0.75 -8.98
CA CYS A 106 14.28 -1.21 -9.47
C CYS A 106 15.24 -1.33 -8.29
N VAL A 107 15.79 -2.53 -8.11
CA VAL A 107 16.62 -2.90 -6.96
C VAL A 107 17.78 -1.93 -6.78
N GLU A 108 18.43 -1.54 -7.88
CA GLU A 108 19.59 -0.65 -7.90
C GLU A 108 19.21 0.78 -7.49
N ARG A 109 17.96 1.18 -7.72
CA ARG A 109 17.44 2.53 -7.42
C ARG A 109 16.68 2.58 -6.10
N PHE A 110 16.25 1.44 -5.56
CA PHE A 110 15.46 1.35 -4.33
C PHE A 110 16.09 2.11 -3.15
N PRO A 111 17.41 1.98 -2.85
CA PRO A 111 17.98 2.70 -1.72
C PRO A 111 17.80 4.20 -1.84
N GLN A 112 17.93 4.78 -3.04
CA GLN A 112 17.76 6.21 -3.22
C GLN A 112 16.27 6.62 -3.29
N ALA A 113 15.41 5.76 -3.86
CA ALA A 113 14.01 6.06 -4.10
C ALA A 113 13.11 5.89 -2.88
N TYR A 114 13.46 4.96 -1.97
CA TYR A 114 12.56 4.53 -0.90
C TYR A 114 13.23 4.36 0.47
N ALA A 115 14.57 4.32 0.52
CA ALA A 115 15.33 4.09 1.75
C ALA A 115 16.52 5.05 1.87
N GLY A 116 16.35 6.30 1.38
CA GLY A 116 17.45 7.25 1.19
C GLY A 116 18.09 7.75 2.49
N ASP A 117 17.42 7.53 3.61
CA ASP A 117 17.84 7.85 4.97
C ASP A 117 18.36 6.62 5.75
N LEU A 118 18.37 5.43 5.14
CA LEU A 118 18.84 4.20 5.74
C LEU A 118 20.28 3.86 5.30
N PRO A 119 21.04 3.07 6.09
CA PRO A 119 22.30 2.51 5.62
C PRO A 119 22.10 1.71 4.34
N LEU A 120 23.05 1.81 3.40
CA LEU A 120 22.97 1.14 2.10
C LEU A 120 22.75 -0.37 2.21
N SER A 121 23.31 -1.02 3.22
CA SER A 121 23.10 -2.46 3.47
C SER A 121 21.64 -2.79 3.82
N VAL A 122 20.96 -1.91 4.56
CA VAL A 122 19.53 -2.05 4.88
C VAL A 122 18.70 -1.78 3.63
N GLY A 123 18.99 -0.70 2.90
CA GLY A 123 18.31 -0.40 1.64
C GLY A 123 18.42 -1.53 0.62
N ALA A 124 19.59 -2.14 0.49
CA ALA A 124 19.82 -3.29 -0.39
C ALA A 124 19.04 -4.54 0.05
N ALA A 125 18.99 -4.82 1.35
CA ALA A 125 18.19 -5.93 1.89
C ALA A 125 16.69 -5.72 1.63
N LEU A 126 16.17 -4.51 1.88
CA LEU A 126 14.78 -4.15 1.61
C LEU A 126 14.43 -4.23 0.12
N ALA A 127 15.35 -3.83 -0.75
CA ALA A 127 15.18 -3.91 -2.21
C ALA A 127 14.97 -5.36 -2.70
N GLN A 128 15.62 -6.33 -2.06
CA GLN A 128 15.48 -7.76 -2.38
C GLN A 128 14.23 -8.39 -1.74
N ALA A 129 13.81 -7.87 -0.60
CA ALA A 129 12.65 -8.38 0.15
C ALA A 129 11.33 -7.71 -0.28
N GLN A 130 11.30 -6.98 -1.40
CA GLN A 130 10.10 -6.31 -1.88
C GLN A 130 8.95 -7.30 -2.06
N CYS A 131 7.79 -6.94 -1.52
CA CYS A 131 6.53 -7.58 -1.90
C CYS A 131 5.89 -6.71 -3.00
N PRO A 132 5.69 -7.24 -4.20
CA PRO A 132 5.08 -6.51 -5.32
C PRO A 132 3.66 -6.06 -5.08
N LEU A 133 3.32 -4.90 -5.65
CA LEU A 133 1.93 -4.44 -5.76
C LEU A 133 1.35 -4.87 -7.11
N ALA A 134 0.18 -5.51 -7.11
CA ALA A 134 -0.51 -5.82 -8.35
C ALA A 134 -0.87 -4.51 -9.10
N MET A 135 -0.64 -4.46 -10.40
CA MET A 135 -0.92 -3.27 -11.22
C MET A 135 -2.41 -2.91 -11.30
N GLY A 136 -3.31 -3.85 -10.97
CA GLY A 136 -4.74 -3.57 -10.79
C GLY A 136 -5.07 -2.87 -9.47
N ALA A 137 -4.22 -2.95 -8.44
CA ALA A 137 -4.49 -2.39 -7.12
C ALA A 137 -4.70 -0.85 -7.16
N PRO A 138 -3.90 -0.07 -7.92
CA PRO A 138 -4.11 1.37 -8.03
C PRO A 138 -5.42 1.79 -8.73
N ALA A 139 -6.09 0.87 -9.41
CA ALA A 139 -7.34 1.13 -10.14
C ALA A 139 -8.60 0.84 -9.31
N ASP A 140 -8.46 0.17 -8.16
CA ASP A 140 -9.57 -0.07 -7.24
C ASP A 140 -10.12 1.26 -6.71
N ARG A 141 -11.44 1.32 -6.54
CA ARG A 141 -12.11 2.53 -6.08
C ARG A 141 -12.19 2.54 -4.57
N SER A 142 -11.88 3.69 -3.98
CA SER A 142 -12.09 3.92 -2.57
C SER A 142 -13.59 3.89 -2.22
N GLY A 143 -13.89 3.35 -1.04
CA GLY A 143 -15.19 3.47 -0.41
C GLY A 143 -15.33 4.84 0.26
N PRO A 144 -16.46 5.12 0.93
CA PRO A 144 -16.57 6.32 1.76
C PRO A 144 -15.43 6.34 2.80
N PRO A 145 -14.85 7.53 3.10
CA PRO A 145 -13.92 7.68 4.20
C PRO A 145 -14.55 7.16 5.50
N ALA A 146 -13.75 6.46 6.30
CA ALA A 146 -14.16 5.98 7.63
C ALA A 146 -14.20 7.10 8.66
#